data_AF-N0BDX0-F1
#
_entry.id   AF-N0BDX0-F1
#
_cell.length_a   1.000
_cell.length_b   1.000
_cell.length_c   1.000
_cell.angle_alpha   90.00
_cell.angle_beta   90.00
_cell.angle_gamma   90.00
#
_symmetry.space_group_name_H-M   'P 1'
#
loop_
_entity.id
_entity.type
_entity.pdbx_description
1 polymer ?
#
loop_
_entity_poly.entity_id
_entity_poly.type
_entity_poly.pdbx_seq_one_letter_code
_entity_poly.pdbx_strand_id
1 'polypeptide(L)'
;MNSNRQFADLAPWLIAVCGIIAPDVTLAADVNLKCERADVFNPKWNAPLTFRFSGDTRGTLAVSGVLGEFAIPATRKPLTIEPVIHGESIDGVAKAHVVLPALADLESCIDRKAGQAAKPPSDDYLNAHAACLQELEPSPQGVDAVAQIRLGISHDPEDTSGEDAFVVFKIEYVGQSKAPDGKMFVEMFPAKCVLEK
;
A
#
# COMPACT_ATOMS: atom_id res chain seq x y z
N MET A 1 -67.74 -58.07 -19.40
CA MET A 1 -67.23 -57.85 -20.77
C MET A 1 -67.22 -56.36 -21.06
N ASN A 2 -66.07 -55.69 -20.90
CA ASN A 2 -65.45 -54.83 -21.91
C ASN A 2 -64.11 -54.30 -21.39
N SER A 3 -63.15 -54.29 -22.32
CA SER A 3 -61.72 -54.00 -22.20
C SER A 3 -61.44 -52.51 -22.05
N ASN A 4 -60.41 -52.12 -21.27
CA ASN A 4 -59.27 -51.38 -21.82
C ASN A 4 -58.09 -51.22 -20.85
N ARG A 5 -56.90 -51.44 -21.42
CA ARG A 5 -55.56 -51.27 -20.84
C ARG A 5 -55.16 -49.80 -20.80
N GLN A 6 -54.31 -49.40 -19.85
CA GLN A 6 -53.12 -48.59 -20.14
C GLN A 6 -52.13 -48.58 -18.96
N PHE A 7 -50.87 -48.85 -19.30
CA PHE A 7 -49.67 -48.76 -18.48
C PHE A 7 -49.14 -47.31 -18.46
N ALA A 8 -48.56 -46.87 -17.34
CA ALA A 8 -47.43 -45.91 -17.22
C ALA A 8 -47.31 -45.55 -15.73
N ASP A 9 -46.29 -46.03 -15.02
CA ASP A 9 -44.94 -45.48 -14.89
C ASP A 9 -44.82 -44.27 -13.92
N LEU A 10 -44.14 -44.55 -12.80
CA LEU A 10 -42.99 -43.83 -12.21
C LEU A 10 -43.02 -42.29 -12.16
N ALA A 11 -42.97 -41.72 -10.95
CA ALA A 11 -41.75 -41.08 -10.40
C ALA A 11 -42.05 -40.17 -9.18
N PRO A 12 -41.22 -40.21 -8.12
CA PRO A 12 -41.30 -39.31 -6.97
C PRO A 12 -40.65 -37.96 -7.27
N TRP A 13 -41.24 -36.91 -6.70
CA TRP A 13 -40.85 -35.52 -6.86
C TRP A 13 -39.54 -35.25 -6.11
N LEU A 14 -38.45 -35.01 -6.85
CA LEU A 14 -37.22 -34.39 -6.34
C LEU A 14 -37.43 -32.88 -6.34
N ILE A 15 -37.53 -32.28 -5.15
CA ILE A 15 -37.46 -30.83 -4.97
C ILE A 15 -36.00 -30.45 -5.13
N ALA A 16 -35.67 -29.84 -6.27
CA ALA A 16 -34.38 -29.22 -6.51
C ALA A 16 -34.24 -27.98 -5.62
N VAL A 17 -33.32 -28.03 -4.66
CA VAL A 17 -32.86 -26.85 -3.92
C VAL A 17 -32.01 -26.02 -4.87
N CYS A 18 -32.58 -24.95 -5.41
CA CYS A 18 -31.82 -23.89 -6.08
C CYS A 18 -30.93 -23.21 -5.04
N GLY A 19 -29.66 -23.65 -4.96
CA GLY A 19 -28.62 -22.89 -4.29
C GLY A 19 -28.43 -21.56 -5.00
N ILE A 20 -28.66 -20.45 -4.30
CA ILE A 20 -28.29 -19.12 -4.77
C ILE A 20 -26.76 -19.08 -4.74
N ILE A 21 -26.15 -19.28 -5.90
CA ILE A 21 -24.72 -19.05 -6.09
C ILE A 21 -24.57 -17.53 -6.09
N ALA A 22 -24.08 -16.97 -4.98
CA ALA A 22 -23.66 -15.57 -4.97
C ALA A 22 -22.53 -15.41 -6.01
N PRO A 23 -22.52 -14.32 -6.80
CA PRO A 23 -21.44 -14.10 -7.75
C PRO A 23 -20.13 -13.93 -6.97
N ASP A 24 -19.17 -14.85 -7.20
CA ASP A 24 -17.78 -14.62 -6.84
C ASP A 24 -17.31 -13.39 -7.62
N VAL A 25 -17.16 -12.26 -6.92
CA VAL A 25 -16.44 -11.11 -7.47
C VAL A 25 -14.98 -11.51 -7.50
N THR A 26 -14.53 -12.06 -8.63
CA THR A 26 -13.13 -12.40 -8.86
C THR A 26 -12.35 -11.09 -8.98
N LEU A 27 -11.76 -10.67 -7.86
CA LEU A 27 -10.82 -9.56 -7.83
C LEU A 27 -9.62 -9.91 -8.73
N ALA A 28 -9.19 -8.98 -9.60
CA ALA A 28 -8.04 -9.21 -10.48
C ALA A 28 -6.80 -9.61 -9.66
N ALA A 29 -6.24 -10.80 -9.89
CA ALA A 29 -5.20 -11.38 -9.02
C ALA A 29 -3.88 -10.58 -8.95
N ASP A 30 -3.67 -9.66 -9.89
CA ASP A 30 -2.54 -8.75 -9.90
C ASP A 30 -3.05 -7.30 -9.89
N VAL A 31 -2.45 -6.47 -9.04
CA VAL A 31 -2.63 -5.02 -9.04
C VAL A 31 -1.28 -4.40 -9.37
N ASN A 32 -1.26 -3.50 -10.34
CA ASN A 32 -0.07 -2.73 -10.70
C ASN A 32 -0.43 -1.25 -10.68
N LEU A 33 0.14 -0.53 -9.72
CA LEU A 33 -0.12 0.88 -9.47
C LEU A 33 1.16 1.66 -9.74
N LYS A 34 1.10 2.63 -10.66
CA LYS A 34 2.21 3.55 -10.95
C LYS A 34 1.90 4.94 -10.48
N CYS A 35 2.77 5.49 -9.65
CA CYS A 35 2.75 6.88 -9.23
C CYS A 35 3.80 7.65 -10.02
N GLU A 36 3.44 8.79 -10.61
CA GLU A 36 4.39 9.62 -11.36
C GLU A 36 5.56 10.13 -10.49
N ARG A 37 5.31 10.29 -9.19
CA ARG A 37 6.30 10.77 -8.22
C ARG A 37 6.21 10.00 -6.91
N ALA A 38 7.36 9.72 -6.31
CA ALA A 38 7.46 9.02 -5.04
C ALA A 38 7.13 9.91 -3.83
N ASP A 39 7.37 11.22 -3.93
CA ASP A 39 7.00 12.16 -2.87
C ASP A 39 6.66 13.57 -3.40
N VAL A 40 5.62 14.19 -2.82
CA VAL A 40 5.24 15.56 -3.20
C VAL A 40 6.10 16.65 -2.57
N PHE A 41 6.73 16.37 -1.42
CA PHE A 41 7.47 17.35 -0.62
C PHE A 41 8.98 17.30 -0.86
N ASN A 42 9.55 16.15 -1.21
CA ASN A 42 10.96 15.95 -1.46
C ASN A 42 11.25 16.02 -2.97
N PRO A 43 11.83 17.12 -3.48
CA PRO A 43 12.10 17.27 -4.91
C PRO A 43 13.11 16.27 -5.46
N LYS A 44 13.99 15.68 -4.62
CA LYS A 44 14.90 14.61 -5.05
C LYS A 44 14.16 13.31 -5.36
N TRP A 45 12.94 13.14 -4.85
CA TRP A 45 12.09 11.95 -5.03
C TRP A 45 10.97 12.18 -6.06
N ASN A 46 11.23 13.04 -7.04
CA ASN A 46 10.33 13.34 -8.15
C ASN A 46 10.37 12.29 -9.29
N ALA A 47 10.90 11.09 -9.03
CA ALA A 47 10.88 10.00 -10.00
C ALA A 47 9.73 9.02 -9.71
N PRO A 48 9.30 8.22 -10.70
CA PRO A 48 8.19 7.30 -10.52
C PRO A 48 8.43 6.25 -9.43
N LEU A 49 7.34 5.83 -8.81
CA LEU A 49 7.27 4.74 -7.85
C LEU A 49 6.20 3.74 -8.30
N THR A 50 6.54 2.46 -8.35
CA THR A 50 5.62 1.40 -8.76
C THR A 50 5.34 0.46 -7.60
N PHE A 51 4.07 0.11 -7.44
CA PHE A 51 3.60 -0.91 -6.50
C PHE A 51 2.95 -2.03 -7.29
N ARG A 52 3.42 -3.26 -7.10
CA ARG A 52 2.84 -4.44 -7.71
C ARG A 52 2.44 -5.43 -6.63
N PHE A 53 1.14 -5.65 -6.47
CA PHE A 53 0.64 -6.73 -5.65
C PHE A 53 0.33 -7.95 -6.52
N SER A 54 0.82 -9.11 -6.10
CA SER A 54 0.53 -10.40 -6.73
C SER A 54 -0.03 -11.37 -5.70
N GLY A 55 -1.27 -11.80 -5.92
CA GLY A 55 -2.02 -12.73 -5.08
C GLY A 55 -3.50 -12.37 -4.96
N ASP A 56 -4.28 -13.25 -4.34
CA ASP A 56 -5.72 -13.01 -4.15
C ASP A 56 -5.95 -12.19 -2.87
N THR A 57 -6.22 -12.86 -1.74
CA THR A 57 -6.39 -12.22 -0.43
C THR A 57 -5.06 -12.00 0.30
N ARG A 58 -4.07 -12.85 0.03
CA ARG A 58 -2.71 -12.75 0.58
C ARG A 58 -1.73 -12.88 -0.56
N GLY A 59 -0.68 -12.09 -0.51
CA GLY A 59 0.27 -12.04 -1.60
C GLY A 59 1.51 -11.27 -1.24
N THR A 60 2.22 -10.85 -2.27
CA THR A 60 3.44 -10.08 -2.16
C THR A 60 3.22 -8.71 -2.80
N LEU A 61 3.57 -7.66 -2.07
CA LEU A 61 3.63 -6.30 -2.57
C LEU A 61 5.08 -5.95 -2.89
N ALA A 62 5.42 -5.92 -4.17
CA ALA A 62 6.69 -5.44 -4.68
C ALA A 62 6.64 -3.91 -4.87
N VAL A 63 7.74 -3.25 -4.52
CA VAL A 63 7.93 -1.80 -4.64
C VAL A 63 9.21 -1.56 -5.43
N SER A 64 9.15 -0.67 -6.42
CA SER A 64 10.33 -0.24 -7.18
C SER A 64 10.32 1.26 -7.44
N GLY A 65 11.50 1.88 -7.41
CA GLY A 65 11.67 3.30 -7.69
C GLY A 65 12.84 3.91 -6.92
N VAL A 66 12.68 5.16 -6.48
CA VAL A 66 13.74 5.97 -5.84
C VAL A 66 14.26 5.39 -4.52
N LEU A 67 13.51 4.48 -3.90
CA LEU A 67 13.86 3.83 -2.63
C LEU A 67 14.50 2.45 -2.84
N GLY A 68 14.88 2.14 -4.08
CA GLY A 68 15.35 0.82 -4.48
C GLY A 68 14.21 -0.13 -4.82
N GLU A 69 14.52 -1.42 -4.79
CA GLU A 69 13.58 -2.49 -5.08
C GLU A 69 13.47 -3.43 -3.87
N PHE A 70 12.25 -3.67 -3.41
CA PHE A 70 11.99 -4.62 -2.33
C PHE A 70 10.59 -5.21 -2.46
N ALA A 71 10.32 -6.27 -1.70
CA ALA A 71 9.02 -6.89 -1.67
C ALA A 71 8.65 -7.28 -0.23
N ILE A 72 7.39 -7.07 0.14
CA ILE A 72 6.87 -7.39 1.46
C ILE A 72 5.61 -8.26 1.36
N PRO A 73 5.35 -9.15 2.34
CA PRO A 73 4.05 -9.81 2.44
C PRO A 73 2.95 -8.77 2.64
N ALA A 74 1.82 -8.96 1.96
CA ALA A 74 0.68 -8.07 2.03
C ALA A 74 -0.66 -8.83 2.01
N THR A 75 -1.69 -8.16 2.50
CA THR A 75 -3.06 -8.67 2.51
C THR A 75 -4.00 -7.71 1.81
N ARG A 76 -4.87 -8.25 0.95
CA ARG A 76 -5.91 -7.51 0.24
C ARG A 76 -7.25 -7.70 0.93
N LYS A 77 -8.01 -6.62 1.09
CA LYS A 77 -9.33 -6.63 1.73
C LYS A 77 -10.28 -5.66 1.02
N PRO A 78 -11.59 -5.95 0.99
CA PRO A 78 -12.58 -4.95 0.60
C PRO A 78 -12.51 -3.72 1.51
N LEU A 79 -12.67 -2.54 0.91
CA LEU A 79 -12.74 -1.26 1.60
C LEU A 79 -14.07 -0.59 1.26
N THR A 80 -14.81 -0.15 2.28
CA THR A 80 -15.96 0.73 2.09
C THR A 80 -15.48 2.16 2.31
N ILE A 81 -15.46 2.96 1.25
CA ILE A 81 -15.03 4.36 1.29
C ILE A 81 -16.22 5.23 1.68
N GLU A 82 -17.36 5.00 1.04
CA GLU A 82 -18.67 5.56 1.38
C GLU A 82 -19.74 4.47 1.28
N PRO A 83 -20.98 4.66 1.79
CA PRO A 83 -22.01 3.61 1.78
C PRO A 83 -22.28 2.95 0.42
N VAL A 84 -21.98 3.66 -0.68
CA VAL A 84 -22.13 3.18 -2.06
C VAL A 84 -20.81 3.08 -2.82
N ILE A 85 -19.71 3.63 -2.26
CA ILE A 85 -18.39 3.58 -2.89
C ILE A 85 -17.60 2.45 -2.27
N HIS A 86 -17.39 1.43 -3.10
CA HIS A 86 -16.57 0.28 -2.76
C HIS A 86 -15.19 0.43 -3.40
N GLY A 87 -14.23 -0.17 -2.73
CA GLY A 87 -12.89 -0.29 -3.22
C GLY A 87 -12.19 -1.42 -2.48
N GLU A 88 -10.88 -1.33 -2.44
CA GLU A 88 -10.05 -2.32 -1.79
C GLU A 88 -8.81 -1.70 -1.15
N SER A 89 -8.36 -2.32 -0.06
CA SER A 89 -7.08 -2.00 0.55
C SER A 89 -6.09 -3.14 0.37
N ILE A 90 -4.83 -2.79 0.11
CA ILE A 90 -3.70 -3.71 0.18
C ILE A 90 -2.77 -3.18 1.25
N ASP A 91 -2.61 -3.96 2.32
CA ASP A 91 -1.85 -3.61 3.51
C ASP A 91 -0.62 -4.51 3.63
N GLY A 92 0.57 -3.93 3.77
CA GLY A 92 1.83 -4.64 3.99
C GLY A 92 2.67 -3.99 5.07
N VAL A 93 3.23 -4.80 5.97
CA VAL A 93 4.19 -4.35 6.99
C VAL A 93 5.27 -5.41 7.16
N ALA A 94 6.50 -5.09 6.78
CA ALA A 94 7.64 -5.99 6.98
C ALA A 94 8.97 -5.25 6.94
N LYS A 95 10.03 -5.94 7.35
CA LYS A 95 11.39 -5.46 7.14
C LYS A 95 11.72 -5.47 5.65
N ALA A 96 12.38 -4.42 5.20
CA ALA A 96 12.88 -4.23 3.84
C ALA A 96 14.24 -3.55 3.88
N HIS A 97 15.02 -3.76 2.83
CA HIS A 97 16.26 -3.06 2.61
C HIS A 97 16.01 -1.95 1.58
N VAL A 98 16.26 -0.69 1.95
CA VAL A 98 15.83 0.48 1.18
C VAL A 98 16.97 1.47 0.93
N VAL A 99 16.84 2.25 -0.13
CA VAL A 99 17.78 3.31 -0.49
C VAL A 99 17.37 4.60 0.24
N LEU A 100 17.96 4.83 1.41
CA LEU A 100 17.80 6.04 2.22
C LEU A 100 19.15 6.45 2.82
N PRO A 101 19.30 7.69 3.31
CA PRO A 101 20.46 8.10 4.11
C PRO A 101 20.61 7.21 5.35
N ALA A 102 21.85 7.04 5.84
CA ALA A 102 22.08 6.32 7.09
C ALA A 102 21.41 7.04 8.27
N LEU A 103 20.85 6.28 9.21
CA LEU A 103 20.16 6.85 10.38
C LEU A 103 21.05 7.84 11.15
N ALA A 104 22.31 7.48 11.39
CA ALA A 104 23.25 8.32 12.12
C ALA A 104 23.53 9.66 11.40
N ASP A 105 23.59 9.66 10.07
CA ASP A 105 23.81 10.87 9.27
C ASP A 105 22.57 11.75 9.27
N LEU A 106 21.38 11.15 9.17
CA LEU A 106 20.10 11.84 9.30
C LEU A 106 19.99 12.53 10.66
N GLU A 107 20.23 11.81 11.76
CA GLU A 107 20.19 12.37 13.11
C GLU A 107 21.23 13.48 13.31
N SER A 108 22.47 13.27 12.84
CA SER A 108 23.52 14.29 12.91
C SER A 108 23.13 15.56 12.14
N CYS A 109 22.51 15.40 10.97
CA CYS A 109 22.00 16.54 10.20
C CYS A 109 20.90 17.29 10.96
N ILE A 110 19.94 16.58 11.56
CA ILE A 110 18.84 17.16 12.32
C ILE A 110 19.39 17.92 13.54
N ASP A 111 20.29 17.31 14.30
CA ASP A 111 20.93 17.93 15.47
C ASP A 111 21.62 19.26 15.11
N ARG A 112 22.24 19.33 13.92
CA ARG A 112 22.85 20.57 13.41
C ARG A 112 21.84 21.62 12.97
N LYS A 113 20.73 21.22 12.33
CA LYS A 113 19.74 22.16 11.75
C LYS A 113 18.70 22.65 12.76
N ALA A 114 18.14 21.75 13.56
CA ALA A 114 17.12 22.09 14.55
C ALA A 114 17.72 22.87 15.74
N GLY A 115 19.03 22.72 15.96
CA GLY A 115 19.73 23.24 17.13
C GLY A 115 19.44 22.40 18.38
N GLN A 116 20.37 22.42 19.34
CA GLN A 116 20.33 21.55 20.53
C GLN A 116 19.11 21.78 21.45
N ALA A 117 18.34 22.86 21.26
CA ALA A 117 17.18 23.21 22.08
C ALA A 117 15.84 22.71 21.50
N ALA A 118 15.79 22.30 20.22
CA ALA A 118 14.57 21.79 19.61
C ALA A 118 14.28 20.38 20.16
N LYS A 119 13.20 20.26 20.94
CA LYS A 119 12.75 18.98 21.47
C LYS A 119 11.83 18.30 20.45
N PRO A 120 12.08 17.04 20.07
CA PRO A 120 11.12 16.30 19.28
C PRO A 120 9.83 16.05 20.08
N PRO A 121 8.62 16.16 19.49
CA PRO A 121 8.30 16.65 18.15
C PRO A 121 7.98 18.16 18.16
N SER A 122 8.94 19.02 17.81
CA SER A 122 8.69 20.45 17.53
C SER A 122 8.65 20.70 16.02
N ASP A 123 8.03 21.81 15.61
CA ASP A 123 8.02 22.24 14.20
C ASP A 123 9.45 22.39 13.67
N ASP A 124 10.37 22.93 14.47
CA ASP A 124 11.79 23.05 14.11
C ASP A 124 12.44 21.68 13.85
N TYR A 125 12.10 20.66 14.65
CA TYR A 125 12.57 19.29 14.44
C TYR A 125 12.01 18.70 13.14
N LEU A 126 10.71 18.86 12.89
CA LEU A 126 10.05 18.34 11.68
C LEU A 126 10.59 19.02 10.41
N ASN A 127 10.80 20.34 10.45
CA ASN A 127 11.41 21.11 9.36
C ASN A 127 12.86 20.69 9.12
N ALA A 128 13.66 20.50 10.18
CA ALA A 128 15.03 20.00 10.07
C ALA A 128 15.08 18.58 9.48
N HIS A 129 14.19 17.69 9.94
CA HIS A 129 14.06 16.32 9.44
C HIS A 129 13.77 16.31 7.93
N ALA A 130 12.75 17.04 7.49
CA ALA A 130 12.41 17.16 6.07
C ALA A 130 13.58 17.75 5.24
N ALA A 131 14.22 18.82 5.73
CA ALA A 131 15.35 19.44 5.05
C ALA A 131 16.57 18.50 4.95
N CYS A 132 16.82 17.69 5.97
CA CYS A 132 17.92 16.71 5.98
C CYS A 132 17.67 15.57 5.00
N LEU A 133 16.44 15.07 4.87
CA LEU A 133 16.08 14.07 3.85
C LEU A 133 16.24 14.60 2.42
N GLN A 134 16.09 15.91 2.22
CA GLN A 134 16.35 16.55 0.92
C GLN A 134 17.85 16.79 0.67
N GLU A 135 18.65 17.03 1.71
CA GLU A 135 20.07 17.34 1.58
C GLU A 135 20.93 16.09 1.42
N LEU A 136 20.70 15.09 2.28
CA LEU A 136 21.55 13.92 2.40
C LEU A 136 21.45 13.02 1.17
N GLU A 137 22.59 12.40 0.84
CA GLU A 137 22.64 11.33 -0.15
C GLU A 137 22.29 9.98 0.50
N PRO A 138 21.72 9.03 -0.27
CA PRO A 138 21.49 7.69 0.24
C PRO A 138 22.79 7.00 0.68
N SER A 139 22.67 6.13 1.68
CA SER A 139 23.75 5.21 2.06
C SER A 139 24.12 4.33 0.86
N PRO A 140 25.41 4.19 0.51
CA PRO A 140 25.85 3.27 -0.56
C PRO A 140 25.48 1.81 -0.29
N GLN A 141 25.27 1.46 0.98
CA GLN A 141 24.89 0.12 1.42
C GLN A 141 23.38 -0.03 1.62
N GLY A 142 22.58 0.99 1.31
CA GLY A 142 21.18 1.07 1.74
C GLY A 142 21.05 1.06 3.27
N VAL A 143 19.82 0.89 3.75
CA VAL A 143 19.49 0.75 5.17
C VAL A 143 18.41 -0.31 5.37
N ASP A 144 18.50 -1.04 6.47
CA ASP A 144 17.40 -1.90 6.92
C ASP A 144 16.33 -1.06 7.61
N ALA A 145 15.09 -1.25 7.19
CA ALA A 145 13.94 -0.52 7.69
C ALA A 145 12.71 -1.43 7.79
N VAL A 146 11.67 -0.97 8.49
CA VAL A 146 10.33 -1.55 8.41
C VAL A 146 9.51 -0.69 7.47
N ALA A 147 9.13 -1.26 6.33
CA ALA A 147 8.19 -0.63 5.41
C ALA A 147 6.76 -0.92 5.86
N GLN A 148 5.95 0.11 5.97
CA GLN A 148 4.51 0.07 6.21
C GLN A 148 3.80 0.75 5.05
N ILE A 149 3.03 -0.04 4.30
CA ILE A 149 2.39 0.40 3.06
C ILE A 149 0.92 0.04 3.10
N ARG A 150 0.06 1.02 2.79
CA ARG A 150 -1.34 0.81 2.46
C ARG A 150 -1.62 1.44 1.11
N LEU A 151 -2.10 0.63 0.18
CA LEU A 151 -2.75 1.08 -1.03
C LEU A 151 -4.26 1.08 -0.76
N GLY A 152 -4.94 2.18 -1.03
CA GLY A 152 -6.40 2.21 -1.06
C GLY A 152 -6.86 2.54 -2.47
N ILE A 153 -7.54 1.61 -3.10
CA ILE A 153 -7.94 1.67 -4.50
C ILE A 153 -9.45 1.92 -4.54
N SER A 154 -9.85 2.99 -5.23
CA SER A 154 -11.27 3.29 -5.45
C SER A 154 -11.76 2.55 -6.69
N HIS A 155 -12.95 1.97 -6.63
CA HIS A 155 -13.65 1.48 -7.82
C HIS A 155 -14.81 2.39 -8.20
N ASP A 156 -14.80 3.64 -7.73
CA ASP A 156 -15.82 4.63 -8.08
C ASP A 156 -15.75 4.97 -9.58
N PRO A 157 -16.78 4.62 -10.38
CA PRO A 157 -16.81 4.93 -11.80
C PRO A 157 -16.97 6.43 -12.09
N GLU A 158 -17.35 7.25 -11.09
CA GLU A 158 -17.53 8.70 -11.21
C GLU A 158 -16.28 9.49 -10.77
N ASP A 159 -15.21 8.82 -10.33
CA ASP A 159 -13.97 9.49 -9.95
C ASP A 159 -13.31 10.15 -11.16
N THR A 160 -13.12 11.47 -11.06
CA THR A 160 -12.48 12.32 -12.08
C THR A 160 -11.19 12.95 -11.60
N SER A 161 -10.67 12.53 -10.43
CA SER A 161 -9.44 13.04 -9.84
C SER A 161 -8.20 12.77 -10.70
N GLY A 162 -8.28 11.75 -11.57
CA GLY A 162 -7.15 11.26 -12.35
C GLY A 162 -6.21 10.37 -11.55
N GLU A 163 -6.58 9.98 -10.33
CA GLU A 163 -5.89 9.00 -9.50
C GLU A 163 -6.83 7.83 -9.21
N ASP A 164 -6.34 6.60 -9.33
CA ASP A 164 -7.13 5.40 -9.07
C ASP A 164 -6.95 4.90 -7.62
N ALA A 165 -5.92 5.42 -6.93
CA ALA A 165 -5.57 4.98 -5.58
C ALA A 165 -4.84 6.05 -4.77
N PHE A 166 -5.05 6.02 -3.46
CA PHE A 166 -4.17 6.70 -2.51
C PHE A 166 -3.13 5.72 -1.94
N VAL A 167 -1.99 6.26 -1.53
CA VAL A 167 -0.90 5.49 -0.93
C VAL A 167 -0.50 6.10 0.40
N VAL A 168 -0.55 5.30 1.46
CA VAL A 168 0.13 5.61 2.74
C VAL A 168 1.41 4.80 2.77
N PHE A 169 2.56 5.47 2.67
CA PHE A 169 3.85 4.81 2.65
C PHE A 169 4.78 5.42 3.70
N LYS A 170 5.07 4.60 4.73
CA LYS A 170 5.94 4.94 5.85
C LYS A 170 7.09 3.95 5.96
N ILE A 171 8.28 4.46 6.25
CA ILE A 171 9.49 3.67 6.49
C ILE A 171 10.00 4.01 7.89
N GLU A 172 10.14 3.01 8.75
CA GLU A 172 10.77 3.12 10.07
C GLU A 172 12.19 2.58 10.01
N TYR A 173 13.20 3.38 10.40
CA TYR A 173 14.56 2.87 10.50
C TYR A 173 14.66 1.75 11.55
N VAL A 174 15.40 0.68 11.25
CA VAL A 174 15.72 -0.33 12.27
C VAL A 174 16.81 0.21 13.20
N GLY A 175 16.53 0.27 14.50
CA GLY A 175 17.48 0.68 15.53
C GLY A 175 16.86 1.66 16.53
N GLN A 176 17.62 2.00 17.56
CA GLN A 176 17.23 3.06 18.50
C GLN A 176 17.55 4.42 17.88
N SER A 177 16.56 5.30 17.81
CA SER A 177 16.71 6.67 17.34
C SER A 177 16.62 7.69 18.48
N LYS A 178 17.16 8.88 18.26
CA LYS A 178 16.95 10.09 19.08
C LYS A 178 15.62 10.81 18.80
N ALA A 179 14.87 10.38 17.79
CA ALA A 179 13.54 10.86 17.46
C ALA A 179 12.53 10.65 18.63
N PRO A 180 11.35 11.30 18.60
CA PRO A 180 10.30 11.01 19.57
C PRO A 180 9.99 9.51 19.57
N ASP A 181 9.68 8.96 20.75
CA ASP A 181 9.37 7.53 20.93
C ASP A 181 10.52 6.56 20.55
N GLY A 182 11.72 7.07 20.33
CA GLY A 182 12.91 6.29 19.99
C GLY A 182 12.93 5.74 18.57
N LYS A 183 12.08 6.27 17.68
CA LYS A 183 11.86 5.76 16.33
C LYS A 183 11.93 6.85 15.27
N MET A 184 12.80 6.66 14.27
CA MET A 184 12.89 7.57 13.13
C MET A 184 12.02 7.06 11.99
N PHE A 185 11.21 7.94 11.41
CA PHE A 185 10.33 7.63 10.30
C PHE A 185 10.55 8.54 9.11
N VAL A 186 10.49 7.97 7.92
CA VAL A 186 10.32 8.68 6.66
C VAL A 186 8.91 8.40 6.18
N GLU A 187 8.10 9.45 6.08
CA GLU A 187 6.78 9.37 5.46
C GLU A 187 6.89 9.91 4.04
N MET A 188 6.31 9.18 3.09
CA MET A 188 6.23 9.61 1.70
C MET A 188 4.78 9.72 1.27
N PHE A 189 4.59 10.64 0.34
CA PHE A 189 3.31 10.98 -0.25
C PHE A 189 3.43 10.83 -1.76
N PRO A 190 3.37 9.59 -2.29
CA PRO A 190 3.28 9.37 -3.73
C PRO A 190 2.05 10.08 -4.30
N ALA A 191 2.14 10.53 -5.54
CA ALA A 191 1.03 11.24 -6.18
C ALA A 191 0.87 10.83 -7.63
N LYS A 192 -0.33 11.09 -8.16
CA LYS A 192 -0.78 10.68 -9.50
C LYS A 192 -0.63 9.19 -9.69
N CYS A 193 -1.19 8.44 -8.75
CA CYS A 193 -1.13 6.99 -8.73
C CYS A 193 -2.27 6.41 -9.56
N VAL A 194 -1.93 5.74 -10.66
CA VAL A 194 -2.88 5.16 -11.62
C VAL A 194 -2.69 3.65 -11.73
N LEU A 195 -3.79 2.94 -11.90
CA LEU A 195 -3.80 1.50 -12.16
C LEU A 195 -3.41 1.24 -13.61
N GLU A 196 -2.40 0.41 -13.81
CA GLU A 196 -2.11 -0.12 -15.13
C GLU A 196 -3.12 -1.22 -15.48
N LYS A 197 -3.75 -1.08 -16.66
CA LYS A 197 -4.72 -2.02 -17.22
C LYS A 197 -4.04 -3.13 -18.03
#